data_AF-A0A6S6U2B8-F1
#
_entry.id   AF-A0A6S6U2B8-F1
#
_cell.length_a   1.000
_cell.length_b   1.000
_cell.length_c   1.000
_cell.angle_alpha   90.00
_cell.angle_beta   90.00
_cell.angle_gamma   90.00
#
_symmetry.space_group_name_H-M   'P 1'
#
loop_
_entity.id
_entity.type
_entity.pdbx_description
1 polymer ?
#
loop_
_entity_poly.entity_id
_entity_poly.type
_entity_poly.pdbx_seq_one_letter_code
_entity_poly.pdbx_strand_id
1 'polypeptide(L)'
;MNPPKAKKIPKTLSKHNHERIDNYYWLNDRENSEVIDYLNAENAYTKEQLKPTEALQKELYDEMIAKIVKDDSSVPYEMNGYWYYARYEDGKDYPIYCRKKEKLESDEIIILDVNVLAEGHAYYAVGGLSISPDNKMLCFGVDNVSRRIYTLYFKSLETGEIFEETIENTTGGATWANDNKTLFFTQM
;
A
#
# COMPACT_ATOMS: atom_id res chain seq x y z
N MET A 1 -23.23 -25.63 -8.55
CA MET A 1 -22.85 -25.53 -7.12
C MET A 1 -23.88 -24.67 -6.41
N ASN A 2 -24.31 -25.01 -5.20
CA ASN A 2 -25.25 -24.18 -4.43
C ASN A 2 -24.48 -23.12 -3.62
N PRO A 3 -25.07 -21.95 -3.35
CA PRO A 3 -24.44 -20.94 -2.51
C PRO A 3 -24.22 -21.48 -1.09
N PRO A 4 -23.07 -21.19 -0.46
CA PRO A 4 -22.84 -21.47 0.95
C PRO A 4 -23.94 -20.85 1.82
N LYS A 5 -24.29 -21.53 2.91
CA LYS A 5 -25.29 -21.02 3.86
C LYS A 5 -24.61 -20.78 5.21
N ALA A 6 -24.47 -19.52 5.58
CA ALA A 6 -23.94 -19.16 6.89
C ALA A 6 -24.84 -19.71 8.02
N LYS A 7 -24.21 -20.26 9.07
CA LYS A 7 -24.92 -20.60 10.31
C LYS A 7 -25.51 -19.34 10.93
N LYS A 8 -26.72 -19.47 11.47
CA LYS A 8 -27.38 -18.41 12.24
C LYS A 8 -27.10 -18.62 13.72
N ILE A 9 -26.32 -17.72 14.31
CA ILE A 9 -26.05 -17.66 15.74
C ILE A 9 -26.60 -16.34 16.26
N PRO A 10 -27.77 -16.34 16.95
CA PRO A 10 -28.37 -15.11 17.45
C PRO A 10 -27.45 -14.39 18.44
N LYS A 11 -27.09 -13.14 18.13
CA LYS A 11 -26.44 -12.20 19.05
C LYS A 11 -27.34 -10.99 19.27
N THR A 12 -27.80 -10.80 20.51
CA THR A 12 -28.55 -9.59 20.88
C THR A 12 -27.60 -8.40 21.03
N LEU A 13 -27.89 -7.31 20.33
CA LEU A 13 -27.21 -6.02 20.40
C LEU A 13 -28.20 -5.00 20.98
N SER A 14 -27.91 -4.48 22.16
CA SER A 14 -28.80 -3.53 22.86
C SER A 14 -28.16 -2.13 22.92
N LYS A 15 -28.85 -1.12 22.40
CA LYS A 15 -28.42 0.30 22.47
C LYS A 15 -29.64 1.22 22.51
N HIS A 16 -29.62 2.25 23.34
CA HIS A 16 -30.74 3.21 23.52
C HIS A 16 -32.08 2.53 23.84
N ASN A 17 -32.08 1.53 24.73
CA ASN A 17 -33.27 0.72 25.09
C ASN A 17 -33.95 0.01 23.90
N HIS A 18 -33.22 -0.22 22.81
CA HIS A 18 -33.68 -0.98 21.65
C HIS A 18 -32.77 -2.19 21.43
N GLU A 19 -33.40 -3.35 21.22
CA GLU A 19 -32.72 -4.62 20.99
C GLU A 19 -32.80 -5.01 19.51
N ARG A 20 -31.67 -5.49 18.96
CA ARG A 20 -31.60 -6.08 17.62
C ARG A 20 -30.91 -7.44 17.72
N ILE A 21 -31.40 -8.41 16.98
CA ILE A 21 -30.75 -9.73 16.86
C ILE A 21 -29.97 -9.76 15.56
N ASP A 22 -28.66 -9.92 15.66
CA ASP A 22 -27.78 -10.20 14.53
C ASP A 22 -27.43 -11.70 14.55
N ASN A 23 -27.92 -12.43 13.54
CA ASN A 23 -27.66 -13.87 13.42
C ASN A 23 -26.25 -14.19 12.87
N TYR A 24 -25.51 -13.20 12.41
CA TYR A 24 -24.24 -13.37 11.72
C TYR A 24 -23.11 -12.58 12.35
N TYR A 25 -23.33 -12.03 13.55
CA TYR A 25 -22.32 -11.28 14.29
C TYR A 25 -21.01 -12.08 14.45
N TRP A 26 -21.09 -13.41 14.56
CA TRP A 26 -19.93 -14.29 14.67
C TRP A 26 -18.95 -14.21 13.47
N LEU A 27 -19.39 -13.76 12.29
CA LEU A 27 -18.52 -13.58 11.11
C LEU A 27 -17.48 -12.47 11.27
N ASN A 28 -17.57 -11.65 12.32
CA ASN A 28 -16.58 -10.60 12.58
C ASN A 28 -15.28 -11.10 13.22
N ASP A 29 -15.24 -12.36 13.67
CA ASP A 29 -14.09 -12.97 14.33
C ASP A 29 -13.09 -13.52 13.28
N ARG A 30 -12.04 -12.76 13.00
CA ARG A 30 -11.10 -13.01 11.90
C ARG A 30 -10.26 -14.27 12.07
N GLU A 31 -10.00 -14.67 13.31
CA GLU A 31 -9.15 -15.84 13.62
C GLU A 31 -9.96 -17.13 13.78
N ASN A 32 -11.30 -17.03 13.69
CA ASN A 32 -12.18 -18.17 13.83
C ASN A 32 -12.15 -19.04 12.57
N SER A 33 -11.80 -20.32 12.73
CA SER A 33 -11.72 -21.27 11.62
C SER A 33 -13.04 -21.41 10.87
N GLU A 34 -14.20 -21.35 11.55
CA GLU A 34 -15.49 -21.44 10.88
C GLU A 34 -15.79 -20.21 10.00
N VAL A 35 -15.23 -19.05 10.34
CA VAL A 35 -15.34 -17.83 9.51
C VAL A 35 -14.48 -18.01 8.26
N ILE A 36 -13.22 -18.45 8.43
CA ILE A 36 -12.29 -18.72 7.33
C ILE A 36 -12.88 -19.78 6.38
N ASP A 37 -13.44 -20.86 6.92
CA ASP A 37 -14.07 -21.93 6.13
C ASP A 37 -15.26 -21.40 5.32
N TYR A 38 -16.10 -20.56 5.93
CA TYR A 38 -17.22 -19.93 5.23
C TYR A 38 -16.75 -19.01 4.09
N LEU A 39 -15.73 -18.18 4.33
CA LEU A 39 -15.14 -17.31 3.30
C LEU A 39 -14.53 -18.12 2.15
N ASN A 40 -13.84 -19.22 2.46
CA ASN A 40 -13.29 -20.13 1.44
C ASN A 40 -14.41 -20.79 0.61
N ALA A 41 -15.51 -21.18 1.24
CA ALA A 41 -16.68 -21.72 0.53
C ALA A 41 -17.31 -20.68 -0.41
N GLU A 42 -17.42 -19.42 0.02
CA GLU A 42 -17.91 -18.32 -0.82
C GLU A 42 -16.97 -18.01 -2.01
N ASN A 43 -15.65 -18.04 -1.78
CA ASN A 43 -14.66 -17.90 -2.85
C ASN A 43 -14.76 -19.04 -3.88
N ALA A 44 -14.92 -20.28 -3.42
CA ALA A 44 -15.09 -21.43 -4.30
C ALA A 44 -16.39 -21.36 -5.11
N TYR A 45 -17.50 -20.97 -4.46
CA TYR A 45 -18.77 -20.74 -5.14
C TYR A 45 -18.66 -19.64 -6.20
N THR A 46 -18.04 -18.51 -5.87
CA THR A 46 -17.80 -17.39 -6.79
C THR A 46 -17.00 -17.85 -8.01
N LYS A 47 -15.89 -18.58 -7.79
CA LYS A 47 -15.07 -19.11 -8.88
C LYS A 47 -15.88 -20.01 -9.81
N GLU A 48 -16.72 -20.90 -9.28
CA GLU A 48 -17.55 -21.79 -10.09
C GLU A 48 -18.64 -21.03 -10.86
N GLN A 49 -19.29 -20.04 -10.25
CA GLN A 49 -20.32 -19.23 -10.92
C GLN A 49 -19.74 -18.34 -12.02
N LEU A 50 -18.52 -17.82 -11.83
CA LEU A 50 -17.85 -16.94 -12.79
C LEU A 50 -17.06 -17.69 -13.85
N LYS A 51 -16.93 -19.01 -13.73
CA LYS A 51 -16.19 -19.84 -14.70
C LYS A 51 -16.59 -19.60 -16.18
N PRO A 52 -17.89 -19.46 -16.53
CA PRO A 52 -18.27 -19.19 -17.92
C PRO A 52 -17.76 -17.84 -18.47
N THR A 53 -17.38 -16.90 -17.62
CA THR A 53 -16.92 -15.57 -18.03
C THR A 53 -15.39 -15.44 -18.03
N GLU A 54 -14.63 -16.50 -17.74
CA GLU A 54 -13.16 -16.46 -17.68
C GLU A 54 -12.53 -15.96 -18.99
N ALA A 55 -13.09 -16.32 -20.15
CA ALA A 55 -12.63 -15.83 -21.45
C ALA A 55 -12.80 -14.30 -21.59
N LEU A 56 -13.97 -13.79 -21.19
CA LEU A 56 -14.25 -12.35 -21.22
C LEU A 56 -13.39 -11.59 -20.19
N GLN A 57 -13.18 -12.16 -19.00
CA GLN A 57 -12.30 -11.56 -17.99
C GLN A 57 -10.87 -11.42 -18.53
N LYS A 58 -10.38 -12.44 -19.26
CA LYS A 58 -9.06 -12.39 -19.90
C LYS A 58 -9.00 -11.33 -21.00
N GLU A 59 -10.01 -11.26 -21.87
CA GLU A 59 -10.09 -10.24 -22.92
C GLU A 59 -10.04 -8.83 -22.32
N LEU A 60 -10.86 -8.57 -21.30
CA LEU A 60 -10.88 -7.28 -20.60
C LEU A 60 -9.54 -6.99 -19.90
N TYR A 61 -8.92 -7.99 -19.28
CA TYR A 61 -7.59 -7.84 -18.67
C TYR A 61 -6.55 -7.43 -19.71
N ASP A 62 -6.47 -8.14 -20.83
CA ASP A 62 -5.51 -7.87 -21.90
C ASP A 62 -5.77 -6.47 -22.51
N GLU A 63 -7.03 -6.08 -22.71
CA GLU A 63 -7.40 -4.75 -23.20
C GLU A 63 -7.00 -3.62 -22.23
N MET A 64 -7.19 -3.82 -20.93
CA MET A 64 -6.80 -2.83 -19.92
C MET A 64 -5.28 -2.68 -19.87
N ILE A 65 -4.53 -3.79 -19.83
CA ILE A 65 -3.06 -3.76 -19.83
C ILE A 65 -2.50 -3.15 -21.11
N ALA A 66 -3.08 -3.43 -22.28
CA ALA A 66 -2.64 -2.87 -23.54
C ALA A 66 -2.76 -1.33 -23.62
N LYS A 67 -3.57 -0.71 -22.75
CA LYS A 67 -3.75 0.75 -22.67
C LYS A 67 -2.84 1.42 -21.64
N ILE A 68 -2.15 0.65 -20.81
CA ILE A 68 -1.22 1.18 -19.82
C ILE A 68 0.14 1.39 -20.51
N VAL A 69 0.67 2.61 -20.38
CA VAL A 69 2.06 2.89 -20.77
C VAL A 69 2.96 2.21 -19.75
N LYS A 70 3.75 1.24 -20.20
CA LYS A 70 4.53 0.38 -19.29
C LYS A 70 5.77 1.07 -18.71
N ASP A 71 6.35 1.98 -19.49
CA ASP A 71 7.39 2.91 -19.04
C ASP A 71 6.73 4.28 -18.91
N ASP A 72 6.22 4.57 -17.72
CA ASP A 72 5.51 5.80 -17.41
C ASP A 72 6.26 6.56 -16.33
N SER A 73 6.22 7.89 -16.44
CA SER A 73 6.85 8.79 -15.49
C SER A 73 5.86 9.88 -15.11
N SER A 74 5.78 10.17 -13.82
CA SER A 74 5.01 11.32 -13.35
C SER A 74 5.59 12.62 -13.89
N VAL A 75 4.75 13.65 -14.05
CA VAL A 75 5.24 15.00 -14.33
C VAL A 75 6.19 15.46 -13.21
N PRO A 76 7.44 15.83 -13.53
CA PRO A 76 8.39 16.26 -12.50
C PRO A 76 7.96 17.55 -11.81
N TYR A 77 8.27 17.68 -10.52
CA TYR A 77 8.07 18.91 -9.76
C TYR A 77 9.38 19.37 -9.10
N GLU A 78 9.54 20.68 -8.96
CA GLU A 78 10.72 21.27 -8.34
C GLU A 78 10.49 21.51 -6.83
N MET A 79 11.46 21.12 -6.01
CA MET A 79 11.48 21.40 -4.58
C MET A 79 12.94 21.50 -4.10
N ASN A 80 13.28 22.60 -3.41
CA ASN A 80 14.59 22.82 -2.79
C ASN A 80 15.80 22.54 -3.72
N GLY A 81 15.71 22.94 -5.00
CA GLY A 81 16.79 22.77 -5.98
C GLY A 81 16.90 21.37 -6.59
N TYR A 82 15.89 20.52 -6.41
CA TYR A 82 15.79 19.22 -7.07
C TYR A 82 14.46 19.07 -7.80
N TRP A 83 14.50 18.35 -8.91
CA TRP A 83 13.32 17.89 -9.64
C TRP A 83 13.00 16.46 -9.23
N TYR A 84 11.81 16.23 -8.71
CA TYR A 84 11.36 14.93 -8.23
C TYR A 84 10.30 14.34 -9.14
N TYR A 85 10.34 13.02 -9.31
CA TYR A 85 9.36 12.26 -10.07
C TYR A 85 9.39 10.80 -9.63
N ALA A 86 8.32 10.08 -9.96
CA ALA A 86 8.28 8.64 -9.90
C ALA A 86 8.23 8.09 -11.34
N ARG A 87 8.86 6.95 -11.57
CA ARG A 87 8.76 6.21 -12.82
C ARG A 87 8.47 4.74 -12.57
N TYR A 88 7.90 4.08 -13.57
CA TYR A 88 7.67 2.65 -13.62
C TYR A 88 8.50 2.05 -14.74
N GLU A 89 9.05 0.86 -14.53
CA GLU A 89 9.76 0.12 -15.57
C GLU A 89 8.88 -1.05 -16.06
N ASP A 90 9.06 -1.45 -17.32
CA ASP A 90 8.33 -2.60 -17.85
C ASP A 90 8.61 -3.87 -17.03
N GLY A 91 7.54 -4.56 -16.64
CA GLY A 91 7.60 -5.75 -15.79
C GLY A 91 7.89 -5.49 -14.31
N LYS A 92 7.88 -4.23 -13.86
CA LYS A 92 7.96 -3.86 -12.44
C LYS A 92 6.59 -3.40 -11.92
N ASP A 93 6.21 -3.91 -10.76
CA ASP A 93 4.90 -3.63 -10.15
C ASP A 93 4.88 -2.35 -9.31
N TYR A 94 6.05 -1.81 -8.97
CA TYR A 94 6.19 -0.70 -8.02
C TYR A 94 6.96 0.49 -8.61
N PRO A 95 6.67 1.71 -8.11
CA PRO A 95 7.38 2.91 -8.56
C PRO A 95 8.84 2.93 -8.10
N ILE A 96 9.66 3.57 -8.92
CA ILE A 96 11.00 4.01 -8.58
C ILE A 96 10.94 5.53 -8.40
N TYR A 97 11.22 6.00 -7.20
CA TYR A 97 11.27 7.43 -6.90
C TYR A 97 12.66 7.97 -7.20
N CYS A 98 12.68 9.03 -7.99
CA CYS A 98 13.89 9.61 -8.56
C CYS A 98 13.94 11.11 -8.28
N ARG A 99 15.16 11.67 -8.35
CA ARG A 99 15.40 13.10 -8.40
C ARG A 99 16.51 13.49 -9.35
N LYS A 100 16.50 14.74 -9.82
CA LYS A 100 17.57 15.37 -10.61
C LYS A 100 17.95 16.71 -10.00
N LYS A 101 19.24 17.02 -9.97
CA LYS A 101 19.74 18.25 -9.33
C LYS A 101 19.62 19.45 -10.25
N GLU A 102 18.98 20.53 -9.79
CA GLU A 102 18.81 21.85 -10.43
C GLU A 102 18.05 21.87 -11.76
N LYS A 103 18.34 20.95 -12.70
CA LYS A 103 17.79 20.90 -14.06
C LYS A 103 17.26 19.50 -14.38
N LEU A 104 16.28 19.43 -15.27
CA LEU A 104 15.72 18.16 -15.77
C LEU A 104 16.67 17.35 -16.65
N GLU A 105 17.71 18.00 -17.18
CA GLU A 105 18.76 17.34 -17.99
C GLU A 105 19.89 16.76 -17.14
N SER A 106 19.90 17.04 -15.83
CA SER A 106 20.91 16.47 -14.93
C SER A 106 20.71 14.96 -14.77
N ASP A 107 21.78 14.26 -14.37
CA ASP A 107 21.74 12.82 -14.12
C ASP A 107 20.68 12.45 -13.07
N GLU A 108 19.98 11.35 -13.34
CA GLU A 108 18.99 10.78 -12.42
C GLU A 108 19.67 10.21 -11.17
N ILE A 109 19.05 10.47 -10.01
CA ILE A 109 19.40 9.89 -8.72
C ILE A 109 18.18 9.14 -8.20
N ILE A 110 18.26 7.81 -8.07
CA ILE A 110 17.22 6.99 -7.46
C ILE A 110 17.25 7.20 -5.94
N ILE A 111 16.16 7.71 -5.38
CA ILE A 111 16.02 7.93 -3.93
C ILE A 111 15.37 6.73 -3.24
N LEU A 112 14.48 6.00 -3.94
CA LEU A 112 13.82 4.82 -3.39
C LEU A 112 13.31 3.92 -4.53
N ASP A 113 13.80 2.69 -4.60
CA ASP A 113 13.25 1.65 -5.48
C ASP A 113 12.36 0.73 -4.65
N VAL A 114 11.04 0.84 -4.85
CA VAL A 114 10.07 0.07 -4.08
C VAL A 114 10.04 -1.39 -4.53
N ASN A 115 10.49 -1.72 -5.74
CA ASN A 115 10.56 -3.11 -6.21
C ASN A 115 11.56 -3.91 -5.38
N VAL A 116 12.74 -3.34 -5.13
CA VAL A 116 13.78 -3.97 -4.29
C VAL A 116 13.27 -4.16 -2.86
N LEU A 117 12.57 -3.15 -2.32
CA LEU A 117 12.03 -3.22 -0.96
C LEU A 117 10.89 -4.23 -0.81
N ALA A 118 10.13 -4.47 -1.88
CA ALA A 118 9.02 -5.40 -1.90
C ALA A 118 9.44 -6.88 -2.06
N GLU A 119 10.71 -7.15 -2.38
CA GLU A 119 11.19 -8.52 -2.59
C GLU A 119 10.94 -9.41 -1.37
N GLY A 120 10.31 -10.57 -1.59
CA GLY A 120 9.98 -11.51 -0.52
C GLY A 120 8.71 -11.18 0.28
N HIS A 121 8.04 -10.06 0.00
CA HIS A 121 6.78 -9.69 0.64
C HIS A 121 5.58 -10.05 -0.24
N ALA A 122 4.53 -10.64 0.35
CA ALA A 122 3.27 -10.92 -0.35
C ALA A 122 2.45 -9.64 -0.64
N TYR A 123 2.71 -8.58 0.12
CA TYR A 123 2.16 -7.25 -0.06
C TYR A 123 3.19 -6.23 0.39
N TYR A 124 3.34 -5.15 -0.36
CA TYR A 124 4.18 -4.03 0.01
C TYR A 124 3.54 -2.74 -0.48
N ALA A 125 3.49 -1.73 0.39
CA ALA A 125 3.04 -0.40 0.05
C ALA A 125 3.92 0.63 0.73
N VAL A 126 4.48 1.54 -0.07
CA VAL A 126 5.12 2.75 0.43
C VAL A 126 4.11 3.88 0.41
N GLY A 127 3.86 4.46 1.57
CA GLY A 127 3.09 5.68 1.77
C GLY A 127 4.00 6.82 2.24
N GLY A 128 3.49 8.05 2.12
CA GLY A 128 4.10 9.27 2.69
C GLY A 128 5.62 9.40 2.52
N LEU A 129 6.06 10.07 1.45
CA LEU A 129 7.47 10.40 1.23
C LEU A 129 7.74 11.83 1.68
N SER A 130 8.73 12.01 2.56
CA SER A 130 9.08 13.30 3.12
C SER A 130 10.58 13.50 3.15
N ILE A 131 11.06 14.50 2.41
CA ILE A 131 12.49 14.80 2.27
C ILE A 131 12.83 15.97 3.19
N SER A 132 13.95 15.88 3.90
CA SER A 132 14.42 16.96 4.77
C SER A 132 14.71 18.25 3.96
N PRO A 133 14.54 19.44 4.53
CA PRO A 133 14.79 20.71 3.83
C PRO A 133 16.19 20.85 3.21
N ASP A 134 17.21 20.24 3.80
CA ASP A 134 18.57 20.18 3.26
C ASP A 134 18.79 19.12 2.16
N ASN A 135 17.75 18.37 1.78
CA ASN A 135 17.75 17.30 0.79
C ASN A 135 18.64 16.08 1.14
N LYS A 136 19.00 15.89 2.40
CA LYS A 136 19.91 14.82 2.84
C LYS A 136 19.21 13.57 3.38
N MET A 137 17.99 13.70 3.88
CA MET A 137 17.26 12.60 4.50
C MET A 137 15.92 12.38 3.82
N LEU A 138 15.52 11.13 3.69
CA LEU A 138 14.19 10.70 3.30
C LEU A 138 13.54 9.97 4.49
N CYS A 139 12.33 10.37 4.84
CA CYS A 139 11.42 9.59 5.67
C CYS A 139 10.33 9.01 4.77
N PHE A 140 10.04 7.72 4.92
CA PHE A 140 9.02 7.02 4.15
C PHE A 140 8.25 6.01 5.00
N GLY A 141 6.95 5.92 4.81
CA GLY A 141 6.09 4.95 5.52
C GLY A 141 5.93 3.65 4.74
N VAL A 142 5.99 2.52 5.42
CA VAL A 142 5.81 1.18 4.83
C VAL A 142 4.69 0.42 5.52
N ASP A 143 3.76 -0.13 4.74
CA ASP A 143 2.78 -1.14 5.15
C ASP A 143 3.02 -2.42 4.33
N ASN A 144 3.33 -3.52 5.02
CA ASN A 144 3.60 -4.82 4.40
C ASN A 144 2.50 -5.87 4.70
N VAL A 145 1.41 -5.47 5.34
CA VAL A 145 0.28 -6.34 5.72
C VAL A 145 -1.10 -5.78 5.34
N SER A 146 -1.13 -4.68 4.59
CA SER A 146 -2.35 -4.04 4.07
C SER A 146 -3.34 -3.61 5.17
N ARG A 147 -2.81 -3.21 6.33
CA ARG A 147 -3.64 -2.71 7.45
C ARG A 147 -3.74 -1.20 7.50
N ARG A 148 -3.03 -0.49 6.60
CA ARG A 148 -2.80 0.96 6.62
C ARG A 148 -2.19 1.45 7.94
N ILE A 149 -1.50 0.55 8.63
CA ILE A 149 -0.68 0.82 9.80
C ILE A 149 0.76 0.79 9.30
N TYR A 150 1.40 1.95 9.26
CA TYR A 150 2.70 2.09 8.62
C TYR A 150 3.81 2.18 9.66
N THR A 151 4.96 1.65 9.28
CA THR A 151 6.24 1.90 9.95
C THR A 151 7.01 2.95 9.16
N LEU A 152 7.41 4.05 9.80
CA LEU A 152 8.28 5.05 9.19
C LEU A 152 9.73 4.58 9.25
N TYR A 153 10.40 4.65 8.11
CA TYR A 153 11.82 4.37 7.92
C TYR A 153 12.55 5.64 7.51
N PHE A 154 13.84 5.69 7.81
CA PHE A 154 14.71 6.81 7.46
C PHE A 154 15.83 6.35 6.54
N LYS A 155 16.09 7.12 5.49
CA LYS A 155 17.15 6.85 4.52
C LYS A 155 18.02 8.09 4.32
N SER A 156 19.33 7.91 4.38
CA SER A 156 20.30 8.91 3.94
C SER A 156 20.30 8.97 2.41
N LEU A 157 20.05 10.14 1.85
CA LEU A 157 20.12 10.41 0.41
C LEU A 157 21.55 10.73 -0.06
N GLU A 158 22.51 10.83 0.87
CA GLU A 158 23.94 11.00 0.55
C GLU A 158 24.64 9.64 0.45
N THR A 159 24.34 8.71 1.35
CA THR A 159 24.98 7.38 1.42
C THR A 159 24.12 6.27 0.84
N GLY A 160 22.81 6.46 0.73
CA GLY A 160 21.85 5.43 0.33
C GLY A 160 21.46 4.47 1.46
N GLU A 161 22.04 4.63 2.66
CA GLU A 161 21.77 3.79 3.83
C GLU A 161 20.36 4.02 4.37
N ILE A 162 19.64 2.92 4.65
CA ILE A 162 18.40 2.93 5.43
C ILE A 162 18.79 2.60 6.87
N PHE A 163 18.44 3.49 7.79
CA PHE A 163 18.77 3.36 9.21
C PHE A 163 17.90 2.28 9.89
N GLU A 164 18.42 1.71 10.97
CA GLU A 164 17.69 0.70 11.77
C GLU A 164 16.56 1.33 12.60
N GLU A 165 16.69 2.62 12.94
CA GLU A 165 15.66 3.34 13.66
C GLU A 165 14.37 3.47 12.85
N THR A 166 13.26 3.07 13.45
CA THR A 166 11.94 3.13 12.84
C THR A 166 10.89 3.65 13.81
N ILE A 167 9.77 4.15 13.28
CA ILE A 167 8.60 4.54 14.08
C ILE A 167 7.39 3.72 13.64
N GLU A 168 6.94 2.82 14.49
CA GLU A 168 5.80 1.94 14.22
C GLU A 168 4.44 2.60 14.52
N ASN A 169 3.36 1.97 14.05
CA ASN A 169 1.98 2.33 14.34
C ASN A 169 1.60 3.77 13.92
N THR A 170 2.06 4.18 12.74
CA THR A 170 1.79 5.52 12.20
C THR A 170 0.75 5.49 11.08
N THR A 171 0.25 6.66 10.71
CA THR A 171 -0.58 6.85 9.51
C THR A 171 0.23 6.85 8.20
N GLY A 172 1.56 6.70 8.27
CA GLY A 172 2.47 6.59 7.13
C GLY A 172 3.00 7.91 6.58
N GLY A 173 2.50 9.06 7.06
CA GLY A 173 2.98 10.38 6.68
C GLY A 173 3.79 11.06 7.78
N ALA A 174 4.77 11.88 7.37
CA ALA A 174 5.54 12.70 8.27
C ALA A 174 6.01 14.01 7.62
N THR A 175 6.31 15.02 8.43
CA THR A 175 6.79 16.34 7.98
C THR A 175 8.03 16.74 8.76
N TRP A 176 9.10 17.05 8.04
CA TRP A 176 10.33 17.59 8.62
C TRP A 176 10.16 19.04 9.06
N ALA A 177 10.77 19.38 10.20
CA ALA A 177 11.02 20.77 10.56
C ALA A 177 12.24 21.32 9.80
N ASN A 178 12.40 22.64 9.83
CA ASN A 178 13.51 23.34 9.15
C ASN A 178 14.90 23.08 9.74
N ASP A 179 15.00 22.40 10.88
CA ASP A 179 16.27 22.06 11.52
C ASP A 179 16.93 20.79 10.96
N ASN A 180 16.24 20.08 10.05
CA ASN A 180 16.64 18.78 9.47
C ASN A 180 16.81 17.65 10.52
N LYS A 181 16.24 17.81 11.72
CA LYS A 181 16.41 16.87 12.84
C LYS A 181 15.09 16.50 13.51
N THR A 182 14.09 17.37 13.42
CA THR A 182 12.78 17.18 14.02
C THR A 182 11.77 16.74 12.96
N LEU A 183 10.97 15.73 13.29
CA LEU A 183 9.93 15.18 12.42
C LEU A 183 8.59 15.14 13.18
N PHE A 184 7.53 15.62 12.54
CA PHE A 184 6.16 15.51 13.03
C PHE A 184 5.43 14.38 12.30
N PHE A 185 4.71 13.54 13.03
CA PHE A 185 3.93 12.42 12.48
C PHE A 185 2.70 12.17 13.35
N THR A 186 1.77 11.36 12.84
CA THR A 186 0.58 10.94 13.56
C THR A 186 0.66 9.45 13.88
N GLN A 187 0.39 9.11 15.14
CA GLN A 187 0.28 7.74 15.61
C GLN A 187 -1.19 7.30 15.66
N MET A 188 -1.45 6.01 15.45
CA MET A 188 -2.78 5.40 15.53
C MET A 188 -3.07 4.73 16.87
#